data_AF-A0A6J8AQM1-F1
#
_entry.id   AF-A0A6J8AQM1-F1
#
_cell.length_a   1.000
_cell.length_b   1.000
_cell.length_c   1.000
_cell.angle_alpha   90.00
_cell.angle_beta   90.00
_cell.angle_gamma   90.00
#
_symmetry.space_group_name_H-M   'P 1'
#
loop_
_entity.id
_entity.type
_entity.pdbx_description
1 polymer ?
#
loop_
_entity_poly.entity_id
_entity_poly.type
_entity_poly.pdbx_seq_one_letter_code
_entity_poly.pdbx_strand_id
1 'polypeptide(L)'
;MDPMDIESNVKRIFREEIQKSQNEFLSKLDGIFTSRLQAFGNQQKERSEAQMCKLQTDILTADTYKFQKKSCENQFKFNKKMNATLKEAESCLDPSDDKSAHTKQRISEADNGNNSGGAKSARRPGVCYNCYKPGHWQFECPEKNKKLSTYSNLLLYNDAYRNSNSLRDFIDESLTLKTTHLNEAHLLDSGNDSICLLNREKCVDQLSRHLNTPSKLISPVGKLRSSIHKWKHYKSEVSSTKTHYIRRVSHLLRCHSEV
;
A
#
# COMPACT_ATOMS: atom_id res chain seq x y z
N MET A 1 15.38 8.25 -71.21
CA MET A 1 14.81 8.16 -69.86
C MET A 1 14.46 9.58 -69.45
N ASP A 2 13.21 9.85 -69.13
CA ASP A 2 12.79 11.19 -68.75
C ASP A 2 13.29 11.52 -67.33
N PRO A 3 13.82 12.73 -67.08
CA PRO A 3 14.29 13.13 -65.76
C PRO A 3 13.24 12.99 -64.65
N MET A 4 11.95 13.12 -64.98
CA MET A 4 10.85 12.94 -64.02
C MET A 4 10.73 11.51 -63.48
N ASP A 5 11.09 10.49 -64.27
CA ASP A 5 11.01 9.10 -63.83
C ASP A 5 12.06 8.78 -62.76
N ILE A 6 13.23 9.45 -62.84
CA ILE A 6 14.32 9.27 -61.89
C ILE A 6 13.93 9.85 -60.53
N GLU A 7 13.38 11.06 -60.49
CA GLU A 7 12.97 11.71 -59.24
C GLU A 7 11.85 10.91 -58.53
N SER A 8 10.87 10.43 -59.31
CA SER A 8 9.79 9.59 -58.78
C SER A 8 10.31 8.30 -58.16
N ASN A 9 11.26 7.63 -58.83
CA ASN A 9 11.86 6.40 -58.33
C ASN A 9 12.68 6.63 -57.05
N VAL A 10 13.46 7.72 -56.97
CA VAL A 10 14.24 8.07 -55.77
C VAL A 10 13.31 8.36 -54.58
N LYS A 11 12.24 9.13 -54.78
CA LYS A 11 11.24 9.39 -53.73
C LYS A 11 10.56 8.11 -53.26
N ARG A 12 10.30 7.16 -54.17
CA ARG A 12 9.73 5.85 -53.84
C ARG A 12 10.69 5.04 -52.97
N ILE A 13 11.94 4.89 -53.38
CA ILE A 13 12.97 4.15 -52.62
C ILE A 13 13.16 4.76 -51.22
N PHE A 14 13.23 6.08 -51.12
CA PHE A 14 13.40 6.76 -49.84
C PHE A 14 12.20 6.52 -48.89
N ARG A 15 10.96 6.57 -49.41
CA ARG A 15 9.76 6.24 -48.63
C ARG A 15 9.76 4.78 -48.17
N GLU A 16 10.17 3.85 -49.04
CA GLU A 16 10.26 2.43 -48.70
C GLU A 16 11.28 2.18 -47.58
N GLU A 17 12.45 2.82 -47.62
CA GLU A 17 13.47 2.63 -46.56
C GLU A 17 13.06 3.26 -45.23
N ILE A 18 12.38 4.42 -45.26
CA ILE A 18 11.79 5.01 -44.05
C ILE A 18 10.74 4.06 -43.46
N GLN A 19 9.83 3.54 -44.28
CA GLN A 19 8.78 2.64 -43.81
C GLN A 19 9.37 1.37 -43.20
N LYS A 20 10.40 0.81 -43.83
CA LYS A 20 11.14 -0.35 -43.33
C LYS A 20 11.79 -0.06 -41.99
N SER A 21 12.47 1.08 -41.85
CA SER A 21 13.11 1.50 -40.59
C SER A 21 12.10 1.71 -39.46
N GLN A 22 10.94 2.31 -39.77
CA GLN A 22 9.84 2.48 -38.81
C GLN A 22 9.25 1.15 -38.36
N ASN A 23 9.01 0.23 -39.29
CA ASN A 23 8.49 -1.11 -38.98
C ASN A 23 9.49 -1.90 -38.12
N GLU A 24 10.79 -1.81 -38.42
CA GLU A 24 11.83 -2.47 -37.62
C GLU A 24 11.88 -1.90 -36.19
N PHE A 25 11.80 -0.58 -36.05
CA PHE A 25 11.77 0.07 -34.74
C PHE A 25 10.53 -0.33 -33.93
N LEU A 26 9.35 -0.32 -34.54
CA LEU A 26 8.10 -0.73 -33.88
C LEU A 26 8.15 -2.20 -33.44
N SER A 27 8.71 -3.08 -34.27
CA SER A 27 8.91 -4.50 -33.91
C SER A 27 9.85 -4.67 -32.71
N LYS A 28 10.95 -3.90 -32.65
CA LYS A 28 11.86 -3.91 -31.49
C LYS A 28 11.17 -3.40 -30.22
N LEU A 29 10.38 -2.33 -30.32
CA LEU A 29 9.62 -1.81 -29.18
C LEU A 29 8.58 -2.83 -28.68
N ASP A 30 7.85 -3.47 -29.59
CA ASP A 30 6.88 -4.50 -29.25
C ASP A 30 7.53 -5.69 -28.52
N GLY A 31 8.71 -6.12 -28.98
CA GLY A 31 9.50 -7.14 -28.31
C GLY A 31 9.90 -6.76 -26.88
N ILE A 32 10.29 -5.50 -26.65
CA ILE A 32 10.64 -5.00 -25.30
C ILE A 32 9.40 -4.99 -24.39
N PHE A 33 8.26 -4.51 -24.89
CA PHE A 33 7.02 -4.47 -24.10
C PHE A 33 6.52 -5.87 -23.76
N THR A 34 6.49 -6.78 -24.74
CA THR A 34 6.06 -8.16 -24.55
C THR A 34 6.95 -8.89 -23.55
N SER A 35 8.28 -8.74 -23.68
CA SER A 35 9.24 -9.32 -22.74
C SER A 35 9.05 -8.79 -21.31
N ARG A 36 8.89 -7.47 -21.13
CA ARG A 36 8.67 -6.87 -19.81
C ARG A 36 7.32 -7.26 -19.19
N LEU A 37 6.25 -7.30 -19.99
CA LEU A 37 4.93 -7.72 -19.51
C LEU A 37 4.95 -9.19 -19.08
N GLN A 38 5.62 -10.06 -19.83
CA GLN A 38 5.80 -11.46 -19.46
C GLN A 38 6.61 -11.61 -18.16
N ALA A 39 7.72 -10.87 -18.02
CA ALA A 39 8.52 -10.88 -16.80
C ALA A 39 7.71 -10.41 -15.58
N PHE A 40 6.91 -9.35 -15.74
CA PHE A 40 6.03 -8.86 -14.67
C PHE A 40 4.96 -9.89 -14.30
N GLY A 41 4.34 -10.55 -15.29
CA GLY A 41 3.37 -11.62 -15.07
C GLY A 41 3.97 -12.80 -14.28
N ASN A 42 5.18 -13.22 -14.65
CA ASN A 42 5.91 -14.28 -13.95
C ASN A 42 6.25 -13.87 -12.51
N GLN A 43 6.72 -12.64 -12.29
CA GLN A 43 7.04 -12.15 -10.95
C GLN A 43 5.82 -12.12 -10.03
N GLN A 44 4.65 -11.71 -10.55
CA GLN A 44 3.41 -11.73 -9.76
C GLN A 44 2.98 -13.16 -9.43
N LYS A 45 3.10 -14.07 -10.39
CA LYS A 45 2.81 -15.49 -10.17
C LYS A 45 3.72 -16.08 -9.08
N GLU A 46 5.03 -15.89 -9.16
CA GLU A 46 5.98 -16.35 -8.15
C GLU A 46 5.68 -15.79 -6.76
N ARG A 47 5.33 -14.48 -6.66
CA ARG A 47 4.92 -13.88 -5.38
C ARG A 47 3.66 -14.52 -4.82
N SER A 48 2.68 -14.80 -5.66
CA SER A 48 1.44 -15.45 -5.23
C SER A 48 1.68 -16.90 -4.79
N GLU A 49 2.51 -17.64 -5.51
CA GLU A 49 2.86 -19.03 -5.19
C GLU A 49 3.68 -19.11 -3.89
N ALA A 50 4.62 -18.19 -3.69
CA ALA A 50 5.37 -18.09 -2.44
C ALA A 50 4.46 -17.78 -1.23
N GLN A 51 3.47 -16.91 -1.40
CA GLN A 51 2.48 -16.62 -0.35
C GLN A 51 1.60 -17.83 -0.04
N MET A 52 1.13 -18.54 -1.07
CA MET A 52 0.34 -19.75 -0.89
C MET A 52 1.14 -20.87 -0.22
N CYS A 53 2.41 -21.06 -0.60
CA CYS A 53 3.32 -22.01 0.04
C CYS A 53 3.52 -21.68 1.52
N LYS A 54 3.68 -20.39 1.85
CA LYS A 54 3.79 -19.93 3.24
C LYS A 54 2.52 -20.23 4.04
N LEU A 55 1.34 -19.93 3.49
CA LEU A 55 0.06 -20.25 4.12
C LEU A 55 -0.11 -21.76 4.33
N GLN A 56 0.24 -22.57 3.33
CA GLN A 56 0.16 -24.02 3.45
C GLN A 56 1.10 -24.55 4.53
N THR A 57 2.31 -24.00 4.62
CA THR A 57 3.29 -24.33 5.67
C THR A 57 2.78 -23.92 7.05
N ASP A 58 2.20 -22.72 7.18
CA ASP A 58 1.64 -22.22 8.43
C ASP A 58 0.44 -23.08 8.88
N ILE A 59 -0.41 -23.55 7.97
CA ILE A 59 -1.52 -24.46 8.27
C ILE A 59 -0.99 -25.82 8.75
N LEU A 60 -0.02 -26.42 8.04
CA LEU A 60 0.55 -27.72 8.42
C LEU A 60 1.30 -27.67 9.75
N THR A 61 1.94 -26.54 10.06
CA THR A 61 2.67 -26.34 11.32
C THR A 61 1.78 -25.89 12.46
N ALA A 62 0.61 -25.29 12.19
CA ALA A 62 -0.35 -24.86 13.21
C ALA A 62 -0.84 -26.02 14.10
N ASP A 63 -0.92 -27.24 13.58
CA ASP A 63 -1.27 -28.43 14.37
C ASP A 63 -0.21 -28.80 15.43
N THR A 64 1.00 -28.20 15.35
CA THR A 64 2.06 -28.34 16.35
C THR A 64 2.28 -27.08 17.20
N TYR A 65 1.51 -26.00 16.96
CA TYR A 65 1.69 -24.72 17.66
C TYR A 65 1.17 -24.81 19.10
N LYS A 66 2.02 -25.29 20.01
CA LYS A 66 1.81 -25.15 21.46
C LYS A 66 1.67 -23.66 21.77
N PHE A 67 0.48 -23.25 22.17
CA PHE A 67 0.12 -21.91 22.65
C PHE A 67 1.13 -21.39 23.70
N GLN A 68 2.18 -20.70 23.27
CA GLN A 68 3.12 -19.98 24.13
C GLN A 68 2.72 -18.51 24.29
N LYS A 69 1.44 -18.24 24.61
CA LYS A 69 1.03 -16.91 25.09
C LYS A 69 0.36 -17.06 26.45
N LYS A 70 1.11 -16.70 27.50
CA LYS A 70 0.73 -16.73 28.93
C LYS A 70 -0.60 -16.03 29.25
N SER A 71 -1.06 -15.12 28.38
CA SER A 71 -2.37 -14.44 28.51
C SER A 71 -3.54 -15.25 27.93
N CYS A 72 -3.33 -16.16 26.99
CA CYS A 72 -4.38 -16.99 26.40
C CYS A 72 -4.54 -18.33 27.12
N GLU A 73 -3.63 -18.67 28.04
CA GLU A 73 -3.66 -19.93 28.77
C GLU A 73 -4.89 -20.04 29.68
N ASN A 74 -5.34 -18.93 30.30
CA ASN A 74 -6.54 -18.93 31.13
C ASN A 74 -7.81 -19.16 30.30
N GLN A 75 -7.87 -18.60 29.08
CA GLN A 75 -9.00 -18.81 28.18
C GLN A 75 -9.02 -20.24 27.63
N PHE A 76 -7.85 -20.81 27.33
CA PHE A 76 -7.73 -22.22 26.95
C PHE A 76 -8.15 -23.15 28.10
N LYS A 77 -7.70 -22.90 29.34
CA LYS A 77 -8.11 -23.66 30.53
C LYS A 77 -9.61 -23.55 30.78
N PHE A 78 -10.19 -22.36 30.60
CA PHE A 78 -11.63 -22.14 30.71
C PHE A 78 -12.41 -22.92 29.65
N ASN A 79 -12.02 -22.80 28.37
CA ASN A 79 -12.68 -23.53 27.27
C ASN A 79 -12.57 -25.05 27.45
N LYS A 80 -11.41 -25.54 27.90
CA LYS A 80 -11.21 -26.97 28.22
C LYS A 80 -12.13 -27.44 29.34
N LYS A 81 -12.29 -26.64 30.40
CA LYS A 81 -13.21 -26.92 31.51
C LYS A 81 -14.66 -26.91 31.05
N MET A 82 -15.04 -25.91 30.27
CA MET A 82 -16.41 -25.75 29.75
C MET A 82 -16.81 -26.92 28.84
N ASN A 83 -15.91 -27.37 27.96
CA ASN A 83 -16.15 -28.55 27.12
C ASN A 83 -16.22 -29.85 27.92
N ALA A 84 -15.44 -30.00 28.99
CA ALA A 84 -15.56 -31.17 29.88
C ALA A 84 -16.95 -31.21 30.55
N THR A 85 -17.44 -30.06 31.04
CA THR A 85 -18.77 -29.95 31.64
C THR A 85 -19.89 -30.19 30.63
N LEU A 86 -19.77 -29.69 29.40
CA LEU A 86 -20.74 -29.99 28.34
C LEU A 86 -20.78 -31.49 28.03
N LYS A 87 -19.61 -32.13 27.92
CA LYS A 87 -19.53 -33.57 27.65
C LYS A 87 -20.10 -34.41 28.79
N GLU A 88 -19.87 -34.00 30.04
CA GLU A 88 -20.49 -34.63 31.22
C GLU A 88 -22.01 -34.47 31.19
N ALA A 89 -22.51 -33.27 30.91
CA ALA A 89 -23.95 -33.02 30.76
C ALA A 89 -24.57 -33.82 29.60
N GLU A 90 -23.89 -33.94 28.46
CA GLU A 90 -24.31 -34.79 27.34
C GLU A 90 -24.40 -36.26 27.74
N SER A 91 -23.45 -36.77 28.53
CA SER A 91 -23.52 -38.14 29.04
C SER A 91 -24.66 -38.39 30.03
N CYS A 92 -25.14 -37.33 30.71
CA CYS A 92 -26.32 -37.40 31.57
C CYS A 92 -27.65 -37.32 30.80
N LEU A 93 -27.62 -37.01 29.50
CA LEU A 93 -28.80 -36.90 28.65
C LEU A 93 -29.05 -38.15 27.81
N ASP A 94 -28.32 -39.25 28.02
CA ASP A 94 -28.63 -40.52 27.37
C ASP A 94 -30.06 -40.96 27.75
N PRO A 95 -31.02 -40.95 26.80
CA PRO A 95 -32.43 -41.20 27.08
C PRO A 95 -32.75 -42.70 27.13
N SER A 96 -31.81 -43.53 27.57
CA SER A 96 -31.89 -44.98 27.43
C SER A 96 -32.70 -45.71 28.51
N ASP A 97 -33.12 -45.04 29.58
CA ASP A 97 -33.92 -45.66 30.64
C ASP A 97 -35.33 -45.08 30.70
N ASP A 98 -36.14 -45.46 29.70
CA ASP A 98 -37.57 -45.63 29.87
C ASP A 98 -37.80 -46.68 30.97
N LYS A 99 -38.02 -46.23 32.22
CA LYS A 99 -38.93 -46.86 33.17
C LYS A 99 -39.17 -46.03 34.42
N SER A 100 -40.46 -45.95 34.77
CA SER A 100 -41.02 -45.78 36.11
C SER A 100 -41.36 -44.37 36.57
N ALA A 101 -42.59 -43.98 36.24
CA ALA A 101 -43.63 -43.55 37.16
C ALA A 101 -43.26 -43.24 38.63
N HIS A 102 -43.85 -42.13 39.08
CA HIS A 102 -44.12 -41.73 40.47
C HIS A 102 -42.93 -41.41 41.37
N THR A 103 -42.75 -40.12 41.67
CA THR A 103 -42.87 -39.62 43.05
C THR A 103 -43.27 -38.14 43.01
N LYS A 104 -44.56 -37.90 43.29
CA LYS A 104 -45.04 -36.63 43.85
C LYS A 104 -44.45 -36.52 45.26
N GLN A 105 -43.50 -35.64 45.48
CA GLN A 105 -43.24 -35.11 46.81
C GLN A 105 -43.43 -33.60 46.79
N ARG A 106 -44.48 -33.19 47.52
CA ARG A 106 -44.78 -31.83 47.93
C ARG A 106 -43.51 -31.17 48.47
N ILE A 107 -43.15 -30.03 47.91
CA ILE A 107 -42.47 -28.98 48.68
C ILE A 107 -43.47 -27.83 48.77
N SER A 108 -43.86 -27.58 50.01
CA SER A 108 -44.70 -26.51 50.48
C SER A 108 -44.10 -25.14 50.18
N GLU A 109 -44.98 -24.29 49.66
CA GLU A 109 -45.11 -22.85 49.91
C GLU A 109 -44.16 -22.27 50.97
N ALA A 110 -43.27 -21.38 50.51
CA ALA A 110 -42.88 -20.21 51.27
C ALA A 110 -42.95 -19.00 50.32
N ASP A 111 -43.74 -18.03 50.74
CA ASP A 111 -43.93 -16.71 50.15
C ASP A 111 -42.62 -16.09 49.66
N ASN A 112 -42.59 -15.69 48.39
CA ASN A 112 -42.20 -14.34 48.05
C ASN A 112 -42.84 -13.94 46.73
N GLY A 113 -44.04 -13.37 46.82
CA GLY A 113 -44.67 -12.70 45.71
C GLY A 113 -43.78 -11.56 45.22
N ASN A 114 -43.45 -11.56 43.93
CA ASN A 114 -43.48 -10.28 43.23
C ASN A 114 -44.14 -10.42 41.88
N ASN A 115 -45.37 -9.93 41.89
CA ASN A 115 -46.28 -9.76 40.79
C ASN A 115 -45.84 -8.55 39.97
N SER A 116 -45.53 -8.76 38.70
CA SER A 116 -45.73 -7.77 37.62
C SER A 116 -45.47 -8.51 36.31
N GLY A 117 -46.49 -9.06 35.64
CA GLY A 117 -47.74 -8.38 35.34
C GLY A 117 -47.43 -7.30 34.31
N GLY A 118 -47.78 -7.56 33.06
CA GLY A 118 -47.47 -6.72 31.91
C GLY A 118 -47.86 -5.27 32.13
N ALA A 119 -46.85 -4.41 32.19
CA ALA A 119 -46.95 -3.07 31.66
C ALA A 119 -45.95 -3.01 30.51
N LYS A 120 -46.35 -2.40 29.40
CA LYS A 120 -45.42 -1.88 28.40
C LYS A 120 -44.58 -0.82 29.11
N SER A 121 -43.59 -1.27 29.88
CA SER A 121 -42.56 -0.43 30.47
C SER A 121 -41.87 0.20 29.27
N ALA A 122 -42.22 1.47 29.03
CA ALA A 122 -41.40 2.35 28.22
C ALA A 122 -39.99 2.24 28.81
N ARG A 123 -39.17 1.37 28.21
CA ARG A 123 -37.79 1.12 28.63
C ARG A 123 -37.11 2.45 28.47
N ARG A 124 -37.06 3.22 29.56
CA ARG A 124 -36.36 4.50 29.59
C ARG A 124 -34.95 4.18 29.09
N PRO A 125 -34.50 4.79 27.98
CA PRO A 125 -33.16 4.55 27.48
C PRO A 125 -32.20 4.76 28.65
N GLY A 126 -31.41 3.74 28.95
CA GLY A 126 -30.36 3.84 29.95
C GLY A 126 -29.35 4.94 29.58
N VAL A 127 -28.33 5.11 30.41
CA VAL A 127 -27.27 6.05 30.12
C VAL A 127 -26.50 5.59 28.87
N CYS A 128 -26.29 6.49 27.89
CA CYS A 128 -25.59 6.16 26.65
C CYS A 128 -24.13 5.76 26.91
N TYR A 129 -23.70 4.59 26.45
CA TYR A 129 -22.33 4.10 26.65
C TYR A 129 -21.23 4.87 25.91
N ASN A 130 -21.56 5.78 24.99
CA ASN A 130 -20.56 6.60 24.28
C ASN A 130 -20.34 7.99 24.91
N CYS A 131 -21.39 8.63 25.43
CA CYS A 131 -21.32 9.99 25.97
C CYS A 131 -21.79 10.13 27.43
N TYR A 132 -22.28 9.04 28.03
CA TYR A 132 -22.79 8.94 29.39
C TYR A 132 -23.94 9.90 29.75
N LYS A 133 -24.69 10.37 28.75
CA LYS A 133 -25.92 11.16 28.94
C LYS A 133 -27.14 10.23 28.85
N PRO A 134 -28.17 10.38 29.71
CA PRO A 134 -29.41 9.60 29.62
C PRO A 134 -30.26 10.02 28.42
N GLY A 135 -31.25 9.20 28.05
CA GLY A 135 -32.29 9.56 27.08
C GLY A 135 -32.09 9.09 25.64
N HIS A 136 -30.97 8.43 25.33
CA HIS A 136 -30.75 7.78 24.03
C HIS A 136 -29.86 6.55 24.17
N TRP A 137 -29.98 5.61 23.23
CA TRP A 137 -29.08 4.45 23.17
C TRP A 137 -27.80 4.80 22.39
N GLN A 138 -26.73 4.00 22.55
CA GLN A 138 -25.44 4.23 21.88
C GLN A 138 -25.55 4.40 20.35
N PHE A 139 -26.54 3.74 19.72
CA PHE A 139 -26.78 3.84 18.28
C PHE A 139 -27.46 5.15 17.84
N GLU A 140 -28.20 5.81 18.74
CA GLU A 140 -28.84 7.12 18.55
C GLU A 140 -27.98 8.29 19.06
N CYS A 141 -26.72 8.03 19.44
CA CYS A 141 -25.86 9.05 20.03
C CYS A 141 -25.51 10.14 19.02
N PRO A 142 -25.92 11.40 19.23
CA PRO A 142 -25.64 12.49 18.29
C PRO A 142 -24.14 12.79 18.16
N GLU A 143 -23.33 12.37 19.14
CA GLU A 143 -21.87 12.56 19.13
C GLU A 143 -21.12 11.44 18.37
N LYS A 144 -21.81 10.40 17.86
CA LYS A 144 -21.18 9.24 17.20
C LYS A 144 -20.35 9.61 15.95
N ASN A 145 -20.72 10.68 15.25
CA ASN A 145 -20.03 11.11 14.02
C ASN A 145 -18.76 11.94 14.23
N LYS A 146 -18.47 12.41 15.46
CA LYS A 146 -17.26 13.21 15.69
C LYS A 146 -15.97 12.38 15.72
N LYS A 147 -16.06 11.08 16.05
CA LYS A 147 -14.89 10.19 16.14
C LYS A 147 -14.45 9.59 14.80
N LEU A 148 -15.31 9.55 13.77
CA LEU A 148 -14.92 9.10 12.42
C LEU A 148 -14.01 10.10 11.68
N SER A 149 -14.09 11.39 12.03
CA SER A 149 -13.24 12.45 11.45
C SER A 149 -11.75 12.22 11.73
N THR A 150 -11.40 11.66 12.89
CA THR A 150 -9.99 11.38 13.25
C THR A 150 -9.43 10.19 12.49
N TYR A 151 -10.24 9.16 12.22
CA TYR A 151 -9.79 7.95 11.50
C TYR A 151 -9.64 8.19 10.00
N SER A 152 -10.48 9.06 9.42
CA SER A 152 -10.39 9.44 8.01
C SER A 152 -9.11 10.25 7.70
N ASN A 153 -8.66 11.10 8.62
CA ASN A 153 -7.38 11.79 8.52
C ASN A 153 -6.16 10.85 8.64
N LEU A 154 -6.27 9.78 9.42
CA LEU A 154 -5.20 8.79 9.56
C LEU A 154 -5.04 7.92 8.30
N LEU A 155 -6.14 7.60 7.62
CA LEU A 155 -6.12 6.87 6.34
C LEU A 155 -5.47 7.71 5.24
N LEU A 156 -5.81 9.00 5.13
CA LEU A 156 -5.18 9.91 4.17
C LEU A 156 -3.67 10.10 4.44
N TYR A 157 -3.25 10.10 5.71
CA TYR A 157 -1.83 10.18 6.07
C TYR A 157 -1.05 8.93 5.66
N ASN A 158 -1.64 7.74 5.82
CA ASN A 158 -1.01 6.48 5.41
C ASN A 158 -0.92 6.34 3.88
N ASP A 159 -1.93 6.80 3.14
CA ASP A 159 -1.89 6.80 1.67
C ASP A 159 -0.83 7.76 1.12
N ALA A 160 -0.67 8.92 1.74
CA ALA A 160 0.41 9.86 1.41
C ALA A 160 1.81 9.28 1.72
N TYR A 161 1.96 8.57 2.84
CA TYR A 161 3.23 7.91 3.20
C TYR A 161 3.58 6.77 2.24
N ARG A 162 2.59 5.95 1.86
CA ARG A 162 2.75 4.84 0.91
C ARG A 162 3.17 5.34 -0.48
N ASN A 163 2.57 6.42 -0.95
CA ASN A 163 2.95 7.05 -2.23
C ASN A 163 4.35 7.68 -2.18
N SER A 164 4.80 8.17 -1.02
CA SER A 164 6.15 8.74 -0.89
C SER A 164 7.26 7.69 -0.94
N ASN A 165 7.01 6.48 -0.44
CA ASN A 165 7.97 5.37 -0.54
C ASN A 165 8.04 4.83 -1.96
N SER A 166 6.91 4.71 -2.66
CA SER A 166 6.89 4.32 -4.08
C SER A 166 7.67 5.28 -4.98
N LEU A 167 7.64 6.59 -4.70
CA LEU A 167 8.46 7.56 -5.44
C LEU A 167 9.96 7.41 -5.14
N ARG A 168 10.31 7.06 -3.89
CA ARG A 168 11.69 6.84 -3.46
C ARG A 168 12.27 5.59 -4.13
N ASP A 169 11.50 4.50 -4.13
CA ASP A 169 11.85 3.25 -4.81
C ASP A 169 12.04 3.47 -6.32
N PHE A 170 11.19 4.29 -6.96
CA PHE A 170 11.32 4.64 -8.38
C PHE A 170 12.56 5.50 -8.68
N ILE A 171 12.91 6.44 -7.79
CA ILE A 171 14.11 7.27 -7.93
C ILE A 171 15.37 6.41 -7.76
N ASP A 172 15.39 5.50 -6.79
CA ASP A 172 16.53 4.61 -6.56
C ASP A 172 16.72 3.62 -7.72
N GLU A 173 15.63 3.10 -8.30
CA GLU A 173 15.66 2.26 -9.51
C GLU A 173 16.13 3.05 -10.76
N SER A 174 15.73 4.31 -10.89
CA SER A 174 16.20 5.18 -11.98
C SER A 174 17.68 5.54 -11.85
N LEU A 175 18.18 5.64 -10.61
CA LEU A 175 19.60 5.90 -10.35
C LEU A 175 20.45 4.67 -10.63
N THR A 176 20.02 3.47 -10.24
CA THR A 176 20.76 2.22 -10.50
C THR A 176 20.87 1.90 -12.00
N LEU A 177 19.80 2.15 -12.77
CA LEU A 177 19.82 1.99 -14.24
C LEU A 177 20.79 2.97 -14.93
N LYS A 178 20.97 4.18 -14.40
CA LYS A 178 21.96 5.12 -14.94
C LYS A 178 23.38 4.69 -14.63
N THR A 179 23.64 4.09 -13.47
CA THR A 179 24.98 3.60 -13.12
C THR A 179 25.38 2.37 -13.95
N THR A 180 24.44 1.48 -14.29
CA THR A 180 24.76 0.31 -15.14
C THR A 180 25.09 0.71 -16.57
N HIS A 181 24.34 1.65 -17.16
CA HIS A 181 24.63 2.15 -18.51
C HIS A 181 25.96 2.91 -18.61
N LEU A 182 26.38 3.61 -17.55
CA LEU A 182 27.68 4.30 -17.52
C LEU A 182 28.85 3.33 -17.32
N ASN A 183 28.65 2.21 -16.61
CA ASN A 183 29.67 1.18 -16.45
C ASN A 183 29.87 0.34 -17.73
N GLU A 184 28.81 0.13 -18.52
CA GLU A 184 28.93 -0.52 -19.84
C GLU A 184 29.61 0.37 -20.89
N ALA A 185 29.43 1.69 -20.82
CA ALA A 185 30.11 2.64 -21.72
C ALA A 185 31.64 2.70 -21.50
N HIS A 186 32.13 2.32 -20.32
CA HIS A 186 33.56 2.34 -19.99
C HIS A 186 34.34 1.13 -20.52
N LEU A 187 33.68 0.12 -21.11
CA LEU A 187 34.32 -1.06 -21.69
C LEU A 187 34.65 -0.91 -23.20
N LEU A 188 34.39 0.24 -23.81
CA LEU A 188 34.60 0.46 -25.25
C LEU A 188 35.52 1.62 -25.63
N ASP A 189 36.19 2.28 -24.69
CA ASP A 189 37.09 3.38 -25.07
C ASP A 189 38.39 3.37 -24.25
N SER A 190 39.40 2.67 -24.77
CA SER A 190 40.78 2.79 -24.30
C SER A 190 41.44 3.98 -25.00
N GLY A 191 41.36 5.16 -24.40
CA GLY A 191 42.11 6.31 -24.91
C GLY A 191 41.81 7.62 -24.18
N ASN A 192 42.75 8.03 -23.32
CA ASN A 192 42.88 9.36 -22.69
C ASN A 192 42.03 9.66 -21.45
N ASP A 193 42.36 9.02 -20.33
CA ASP A 193 41.90 9.42 -19.00
C ASP A 193 43.03 9.98 -18.13
N SER A 194 43.06 11.31 -17.98
CA SER A 194 43.70 11.96 -16.82
C SER A 194 43.01 13.25 -16.40
N ILE A 195 42.03 13.76 -17.15
CA ILE A 195 41.36 15.03 -16.83
C ILE A 195 39.98 14.81 -16.18
N CYS A 196 39.34 13.65 -16.34
CA CYS A 196 37.97 13.41 -15.87
C CYS A 196 37.86 12.90 -14.42
N LEU A 197 38.91 12.30 -13.85
CA LEU A 197 38.87 11.74 -12.49
C LEU A 197 38.90 12.81 -11.38
N LEU A 198 39.49 13.98 -11.65
CA LEU A 198 39.64 15.08 -10.68
C LEU A 198 38.31 15.80 -10.34
N ASN A 199 37.29 15.70 -11.19
CA ASN A 199 35.98 16.30 -10.93
C ASN A 199 35.01 15.35 -10.21
N ARG A 200 35.24 14.02 -10.31
CA ARG A 200 34.41 13.00 -9.67
C ARG A 200 34.64 12.94 -8.16
N GLU A 201 35.90 12.96 -7.71
CA GLU A 201 36.23 12.93 -6.28
C GLU A 201 35.75 14.19 -5.55
N LYS A 202 35.91 15.37 -6.17
CA LYS A 202 35.42 16.64 -5.59
C LYS A 202 33.91 16.65 -5.39
N CYS A 203 33.13 16.03 -6.28
CA CYS A 203 31.67 16.02 -6.21
C CYS A 203 31.15 15.02 -5.17
N VAL A 204 31.76 13.84 -5.09
CA VAL A 204 31.41 12.80 -4.08
C VAL A 204 31.79 13.24 -2.67
N ASP A 205 32.94 13.90 -2.49
CA ASP A 205 33.35 14.43 -1.19
C ASP A 205 32.48 15.59 -0.70
N GLN A 206 31.90 16.37 -1.61
CA GLN A 206 31.01 17.48 -1.26
C GLN A 206 29.64 16.96 -0.82
N LEU A 207 29.16 15.86 -1.42
CA LEU A 207 27.93 15.18 -1.03
C LEU A 207 28.07 14.38 0.28
N SER A 208 29.20 13.68 0.48
CA SER A 208 29.48 12.96 1.73
C SER A 208 29.62 13.90 2.93
N ARG A 209 30.19 15.10 2.75
CA ARG A 209 30.28 16.13 3.81
C ARG A 209 28.92 16.71 4.20
N HIS A 210 27.95 16.75 3.28
CA HIS A 210 26.59 17.20 3.59
C HIS A 210 25.74 16.16 4.34
N LEU A 211 26.08 14.87 4.23
CA LEU A 211 25.31 13.78 4.83
C LEU A 211 25.86 13.30 6.18
N ASN A 212 27.13 13.57 6.50
CA ASN A 212 27.81 13.03 7.69
C ASN A 212 28.30 14.09 8.69
N THR A 213 27.53 15.13 8.99
CA THR A 213 27.82 16.02 10.14
C THR A 213 26.95 15.67 11.35
N PRO A 214 27.51 15.08 12.42
CA PRO A 214 26.78 14.82 13.64
C PRO A 214 27.01 15.99 14.61
N SER A 215 25.99 16.80 14.90
CA SER A 215 25.87 17.48 16.22
C SER A 215 24.60 18.31 16.41
N LYS A 216 23.98 18.02 17.57
CA LYS A 216 23.13 18.85 18.43
C LYS A 216 21.63 18.91 18.10
N LEU A 217 20.94 17.98 18.76
CA LEU A 217 19.58 18.08 19.29
C LEU A 217 19.19 19.53 19.60
N ILE A 218 18.23 20.07 18.84
CA ILE A 218 17.10 20.90 19.26
C ILE A 218 16.16 21.06 18.03
N SER A 219 14.94 20.52 18.19
CA SER A 219 13.72 20.63 17.36
C SER A 219 13.77 20.24 15.86
N PRO A 220 13.38 18.99 15.49
CA PRO A 220 13.32 18.52 14.09
C PRO A 220 12.16 19.09 13.27
N VAL A 221 11.09 19.59 13.92
CA VAL A 221 9.82 19.91 13.23
C VAL A 221 9.88 21.26 12.49
N GLY A 222 10.64 22.23 13.01
CA GLY A 222 10.76 23.56 12.40
C GLY A 222 11.60 23.58 11.12
N LYS A 223 12.72 22.84 11.09
CA LYS A 223 13.61 22.77 9.92
C LYS A 223 12.97 21.99 8.77
N LEU A 224 12.22 20.93 9.06
CA LEU A 224 11.49 20.17 8.03
C LEU A 224 10.41 21.04 7.35
N ARG A 225 9.67 21.85 8.13
CA ARG A 225 8.67 22.79 7.58
C ARG A 225 9.30 23.85 6.66
N SER A 226 10.43 24.43 7.05
CA SER A 226 11.15 25.42 6.23
C SER A 226 11.67 24.82 4.92
N SER A 227 12.23 23.60 4.98
CA SER A 227 12.68 22.88 3.77
C SER A 227 11.53 22.48 2.86
N ILE A 228 10.37 22.07 3.40
CA ILE A 228 9.16 21.80 2.61
C ILE A 228 8.63 23.08 1.94
N HIS A 229 8.68 24.23 2.62
CA HIS A 229 8.26 25.50 2.03
C HIS A 229 9.20 25.95 0.90
N LYS A 230 10.52 25.80 1.08
CA LYS A 230 11.52 26.05 0.03
C LYS A 230 11.35 25.11 -1.16
N TRP A 231 11.05 23.83 -0.93
CA TRP A 231 10.77 22.87 -1.99
C TRP A 231 9.47 23.17 -2.75
N LYS A 232 8.42 23.65 -2.07
CA LYS A 232 7.19 24.12 -2.72
C LYS A 232 7.44 25.35 -3.60
N HIS A 233 8.27 26.30 -3.14
CA HIS A 233 8.68 27.45 -3.95
C HIS A 233 9.48 27.03 -5.18
N TYR A 234 10.46 26.13 -5.01
CA TYR A 234 11.27 25.62 -6.10
C TYR A 234 10.42 24.85 -7.14
N LYS A 235 9.47 24.01 -6.69
CA LYS A 235 8.55 23.31 -7.59
C LYS A 235 7.63 24.28 -8.36
N SER A 236 7.22 25.37 -7.72
CA SER A 236 6.45 26.45 -8.36
C SER A 236 7.27 27.18 -9.43
N GLU A 237 8.54 27.48 -9.16
CA GLU A 237 9.45 28.13 -10.12
C GLU A 237 9.79 27.24 -11.32
N VAL A 238 10.02 25.94 -11.08
CA VAL A 238 10.25 24.95 -12.15
C VAL A 238 8.99 24.75 -13.01
N SER A 239 7.80 24.80 -12.40
CA SER A 239 6.53 24.74 -13.16
C SER A 239 6.30 26.01 -13.99
N SER A 240 6.64 27.18 -13.44
CA SER A 240 6.52 28.47 -14.13
C SER A 240 7.45 28.55 -15.34
N THR A 241 8.72 28.17 -15.17
CA THR A 241 9.72 28.13 -16.27
C THR A 241 9.34 27.11 -17.35
N LYS A 242 8.82 25.94 -16.98
CA LYS A 242 8.30 24.96 -17.95
C LYS A 242 7.11 25.50 -18.75
N THR A 243 6.22 26.25 -18.10
CA THR A 243 5.06 26.87 -18.76
C THR A 243 5.49 28.00 -19.69
N HIS A 244 6.51 28.77 -19.31
CA HIS A 244 7.09 29.83 -20.14
C HIS A 244 7.79 29.26 -21.38
N TYR A 245 8.52 28.15 -21.24
CA TYR A 245 9.13 27.43 -22.36
C TYR A 245 8.07 26.89 -23.33
N ILE A 246 7.03 26.24 -22.82
CA ILE A 246 5.93 25.71 -23.65
C ILE A 246 5.25 26.85 -24.41
N ARG A 247 4.93 27.99 -23.75
CA ARG A 247 4.35 29.16 -24.44
C ARG A 247 5.25 29.70 -25.54
N ARG A 248 6.56 29.76 -25.32
CA ARG A 248 7.52 30.25 -26.32
C ARG A 248 7.61 29.31 -27.52
N VAL A 249 7.64 28.00 -27.29
CA VAL A 249 7.63 26.99 -28.36
C VAL A 249 6.30 27.04 -29.14
N SER A 250 5.16 27.14 -28.45
CA SER A 250 3.84 27.27 -29.11
C SER A 250 3.72 28.54 -29.93
N HIS A 251 4.30 29.66 -29.50
CA HIS A 251 4.33 30.90 -30.27
C HIS A 251 5.19 30.77 -31.53
N LEU A 252 6.38 30.17 -31.42
CA LEU A 252 7.26 29.94 -32.57
C LEU A 252 6.62 29.01 -33.61
N LEU A 253 5.90 27.97 -33.16
CA LEU A 253 5.16 27.07 -34.05
C LEU A 253 4.00 27.79 -34.75
N ARG A 254 3.32 28.73 -34.08
CA ARG A 254 2.24 29.54 -34.69
C ARG A 254 2.78 30.53 -35.72
N CYS A 255 3.91 31.19 -35.44
CA CYS A 255 4.54 32.09 -36.40
C CYS A 255 5.05 31.36 -37.66
N HIS A 256 5.43 30.08 -37.53
CA HIS A 256 5.85 29.27 -38.68
C HIS A 256 4.68 28.75 -39.53
N SER A 257 3.44 28.75 -39.02
CA SER A 257 2.26 28.31 -39.80
C SER A 257 1.58 29.42 -40.60
N GLU A 258 1.96 30.67 -40.40
CA GLU A 258 1.39 31.86 -41.07
C GLU A 258 2.28 32.40 -42.21
N VAL A 259 3.36 31.69 -42.54
CA VAL A 259 4.27 31.95 -43.68
C VAL A 259 4.10 30.83 -44.70
#